data_AF-A0A1M5SSX5-F1
#
_entry.id   AF-A0A1M5SSX5-F1
#
_cell.length_a   1.000
_cell.length_b   1.000
_cell.length_c   1.000
_cell.angle_alpha   90.00
_cell.angle_beta   90.00
_cell.angle_gamma   90.00
#
_symmetry.space_group_name_H-M   'P 1'
#
loop_
_entity.id
_entity.type
_entity.pdbx_description
1 polymer ?
#
loop_
_entity_poly.entity_id
_entity_poly.type
_entity_poly.pdbx_seq_one_letter_code
_entity_poly.pdbx_strand_id
1 'polypeptide(L)'
;MEPPLAKSAPTHGRKLADGSTIELRTRIYRSDGCEVRREMGSETFNCQYQQNPIVPDGSPLRWEWFRAYEVGADRNWYQAVIQSWDTGMSADPRADFSVCTTWGFRENNWYLLDVWRGQLDYPDLKSRTLALVEQWDPDRVLIEDAATGRSLFDELFRDDWRRYERIRPENDKETRFRSSLAPVEEGKVFLPKEAPWLPVFKRELQSFPRGRNDDQVDSFSQLVNWSKGNGIYRALGREHPINIERRERQRRRR
;
A
#
# COMPACT_ATOMS: atom_id res chain seq x y z
N MET A 1 -37.82 39.84 11.91
CA MET A 1 -36.81 40.55 11.10
C MET A 1 -35.74 39.56 10.72
N GLU A 2 -35.91 38.91 9.58
CA GLU A 2 -34.85 38.13 8.92
C GLU A 2 -34.21 39.02 7.84
N PRO A 3 -32.87 39.05 7.72
CA PRO A 3 -32.16 39.62 6.58
C PRO A 3 -31.90 38.56 5.47
N PRO A 4 -31.56 39.00 4.25
CA PRO A 4 -31.94 38.30 3.01
C PRO A 4 -30.87 37.38 2.39
N LEU A 5 -31.36 36.49 1.53
CA LEU A 5 -30.63 35.61 0.60
C LEU A 5 -29.66 36.33 -0.33
N ALA A 6 -28.49 35.72 -0.57
CA ALA A 6 -27.63 36.04 -1.71
C ALA A 6 -27.03 34.79 -2.41
N LYS A 7 -27.61 34.53 -3.60
CA LYS A 7 -27.03 34.11 -4.89
C LYS A 7 -26.20 32.81 -5.00
N SER A 8 -26.81 31.84 -5.69
CA SER A 8 -26.18 30.68 -6.34
C SER A 8 -25.52 31.06 -7.69
N ALA A 9 -24.44 30.36 -8.02
CA ALA A 9 -23.73 30.44 -9.31
C ALA A 9 -24.38 29.51 -10.37
N PRO A 10 -24.22 29.77 -11.69
CA PRO A 10 -25.02 29.16 -12.73
C PRO A 10 -24.55 27.75 -13.13
N THR A 11 -25.51 26.83 -13.18
CA THR A 11 -25.45 25.49 -13.75
C THR A 11 -25.50 25.53 -15.28
N HIS A 12 -24.51 24.95 -15.95
CA HIS A 12 -24.63 24.58 -17.37
C HIS A 12 -25.36 23.24 -17.47
N GLY A 13 -26.58 23.29 -17.99
CA GLY A 13 -27.43 22.13 -18.20
C GLY A 13 -27.03 21.32 -19.44
N ARG A 14 -27.14 20.00 -19.33
CA ARG A 14 -27.54 19.14 -20.45
C ARG A 14 -28.87 18.51 -20.08
N LYS A 15 -29.88 18.77 -20.92
CA LYS A 15 -31.21 18.16 -20.86
C LYS A 15 -31.10 16.69 -21.25
N LEU A 16 -31.65 15.80 -20.44
CA LEU A 16 -32.22 14.54 -20.89
C LEU A 16 -33.70 14.53 -20.55
N ALA A 17 -34.47 13.91 -21.44
CA ALA A 17 -35.90 13.97 -21.53
C ALA A 17 -36.53 12.74 -20.87
N ASP A 18 -37.00 12.88 -19.64
CA ASP A 18 -38.13 12.15 -19.08
C ASP A 18 -38.62 12.84 -17.79
N GLY A 19 -39.87 13.30 -17.81
CA GLY A 19 -40.46 14.11 -16.75
C GLY A 19 -40.82 13.31 -15.50
N SER A 20 -39.83 12.95 -14.68
CA SER A 20 -40.08 12.42 -13.34
C SER A 20 -39.28 13.17 -12.27
N THR A 21 -39.99 13.91 -11.43
CA THR A 21 -39.48 14.57 -10.23
C THR A 21 -39.44 13.56 -9.08
N ILE A 22 -38.27 13.25 -8.54
CA ILE A 22 -38.15 12.53 -7.27
C ILE A 22 -37.62 13.52 -6.23
N GLU A 23 -38.48 13.92 -5.30
CA GLU A 23 -38.10 14.61 -4.07
C GLU A 23 -37.32 13.65 -3.16
N LEU A 24 -36.04 13.93 -2.90
CA LEU A 24 -35.28 13.26 -1.84
C LEU A 24 -35.13 14.20 -0.65
N ARG A 25 -35.94 13.93 0.38
CA ARG A 25 -35.86 14.52 1.72
C ARG A 25 -34.47 14.34 2.31
N THR A 26 -33.83 15.46 2.65
CA THR A 26 -32.62 15.52 3.45
C THR A 26 -32.86 14.93 4.84
N ARG A 27 -32.19 13.81 5.17
CA ARG A 27 -32.10 13.31 6.55
C ARG A 27 -30.71 13.64 7.09
N ILE A 28 -30.68 14.64 7.96
CA ILE A 28 -29.49 15.02 8.74
C ILE A 28 -29.28 13.92 9.79
N TYR A 29 -28.17 13.18 9.70
CA TYR A 29 -27.67 12.39 10.82
C TYR A 29 -26.57 13.19 11.52
N ARG A 30 -26.90 13.67 12.72
CA ARG A 30 -25.93 14.08 13.75
C ARG A 30 -25.36 12.77 14.34
N SER A 31 -24.07 12.53 14.21
CA SER A 31 -23.38 11.53 15.03
C SER A 31 -22.36 12.25 15.90
N ASP A 32 -22.81 12.60 17.10
CA ASP A 32 -21.94 12.88 18.23
C ASP A 32 -21.16 11.61 18.57
N GLY A 33 -19.83 11.72 18.66
CA GLY A 33 -18.96 10.58 18.94
C GLY A 33 -17.52 10.76 18.47
N CYS A 34 -16.99 11.98 18.55
CA CYS A 34 -15.58 12.24 18.31
C CYS A 34 -15.01 13.02 19.49
N GLU A 35 -14.88 12.36 20.64
CA GLU A 35 -13.98 12.82 21.69
C GLU A 35 -13.56 11.64 22.57
N VAL A 36 -12.26 11.59 22.87
CA VAL A 36 -11.56 10.60 23.71
C VAL A 36 -11.24 9.23 23.09
N ARG A 37 -10.35 9.22 22.08
CA ARG A 37 -9.34 8.15 21.88
C ARG A 37 -8.00 8.75 21.43
N ARG A 38 -7.48 9.72 22.19
CA ARG A 38 -6.19 10.37 21.89
C ARG A 38 -5.07 10.14 22.89
N GLU A 39 -5.31 9.43 23.99
CA GLU A 39 -4.26 9.14 24.96
C GLU A 39 -4.46 7.73 25.49
N MET A 40 -3.71 6.77 24.94
CA MET A 40 -3.09 5.67 25.67
C MET A 40 -2.27 4.78 24.71
N GLY A 41 -0.96 4.76 24.96
CA GLY A 41 0.04 3.73 24.68
C GLY A 41 -0.09 2.84 23.44
N SER A 42 0.88 2.98 22.52
CA SER A 42 1.20 2.03 21.45
C SER A 42 1.72 0.66 21.92
N GLU A 43 1.49 0.27 23.19
CA GLU A 43 1.96 -1.01 23.75
C GLU A 43 0.82 -1.95 24.18
N THR A 44 -0.43 -1.50 24.20
CA THR A 44 -1.58 -2.38 24.55
C THR A 44 -2.27 -2.97 23.32
N PHE A 45 -1.97 -2.47 22.12
CA PHE A 45 -2.62 -2.94 20.88
C PHE A 45 -2.14 -4.33 20.43
N ASN A 46 -0.90 -4.72 20.77
CA ASN A 46 -0.31 -5.99 20.34
C ASN A 46 -0.89 -7.22 21.07
N CYS A 47 -1.41 -7.08 22.29
CA CYS A 47 -1.87 -8.22 23.09
C CYS A 47 -3.34 -8.61 22.87
N GLN A 48 -4.17 -7.73 22.30
CA GLN A 48 -5.60 -8.04 22.06
C GLN A 48 -5.89 -8.62 20.66
N TYR A 49 -4.99 -8.44 19.70
CA TYR A 49 -5.14 -9.01 18.34
C TYR A 49 -4.70 -10.49 18.23
N GLN A 50 -4.13 -11.08 19.28
CA GLN A 50 -3.75 -12.50 19.30
C GLN A 50 -4.91 -13.45 19.64
N GLN A 51 -6.11 -12.94 19.92
CA GLN A 51 -7.25 -13.76 20.35
C GLN A 51 -8.57 -13.38 19.66
N ASN A 52 -8.62 -13.39 18.33
CA ASN A 52 -9.92 -13.37 17.64
C ASN A 52 -9.99 -14.45 16.53
N PRO A 53 -11.11 -15.20 16.45
CA PRO A 53 -11.18 -16.48 15.77
C PRO A 53 -11.18 -16.31 14.26
N ILE A 54 -10.43 -17.20 13.61
CA ILE A 54 -10.37 -17.38 12.16
C ILE A 54 -11.80 -17.53 11.65
N VAL A 55 -12.25 -16.60 10.78
CA VAL A 55 -13.50 -16.76 10.05
C VAL A 55 -13.47 -18.10 9.30
N PRO A 56 -14.56 -18.90 9.33
CA PRO A 56 -14.58 -20.22 8.69
C PRO A 56 -14.38 -20.19 7.17
N ASP A 57 -14.40 -18.99 6.55
CA ASP A 57 -14.26 -18.80 5.13
C ASP A 57 -12.92 -18.10 4.78
N GLY A 58 -11.89 -18.93 4.55
CA GLY A 58 -10.79 -18.59 3.65
C GLY A 58 -9.63 -17.74 4.20
N SER A 59 -9.77 -16.41 4.24
CA SER A 59 -8.67 -15.44 4.44
C SER A 59 -9.06 -14.35 5.44
N PRO A 60 -8.12 -13.83 6.24
CA PRO A 60 -8.40 -12.72 7.16
C PRO A 60 -8.65 -11.37 6.46
N LEU A 61 -8.33 -11.25 5.17
CA LEU A 61 -8.46 -10.01 4.39
C LEU A 61 -9.86 -9.86 3.78
N ARG A 62 -10.49 -8.70 4.01
CA ARG A 62 -11.71 -8.29 3.28
C ARG A 62 -11.36 -7.35 2.15
N TRP A 63 -11.87 -7.63 0.94
CA TRP A 63 -11.51 -6.85 -0.24
C TRP A 63 -12.03 -5.41 -0.19
N GLU A 64 -13.14 -5.20 0.51
CA GLU A 64 -13.82 -3.91 0.66
C GLU A 64 -13.03 -2.91 1.50
N TRP A 65 -12.01 -3.37 2.23
CA TRP A 65 -11.11 -2.49 2.98
C TRP A 65 -10.19 -1.69 2.05
N PHE A 66 -9.87 -2.22 0.87
CA PHE A 66 -9.14 -1.45 -0.13
C PHE A 66 -10.01 -0.31 -0.68
N ARG A 67 -9.40 0.86 -0.81
CA ARG A 67 -10.00 1.97 -1.54
C ARG A 67 -9.66 1.84 -3.02
N ALA A 68 -10.54 2.32 -3.89
CA ALA A 68 -10.29 2.34 -5.32
C ALA A 68 -9.85 3.74 -5.78
N TYR A 69 -8.97 3.83 -6.78
CA TYR A 69 -8.60 5.09 -7.42
C TYR A 69 -8.57 4.96 -8.96
N GLU A 70 -8.68 6.09 -9.64
CA GLU A 70 -8.57 6.18 -11.10
C GLU A 70 -7.10 6.27 -11.52
N VAL A 71 -6.70 5.44 -12.49
CA VAL A 71 -5.34 5.45 -13.04
C VAL A 71 -5.16 6.70 -13.90
N GLY A 72 -4.03 7.39 -13.76
CA GLY A 72 -3.72 8.60 -14.54
C GLY A 72 -2.83 9.62 -13.83
N ALA A 73 -2.45 9.37 -12.58
CA ALA A 73 -1.47 10.18 -11.89
C ALA A 73 -0.05 9.86 -12.39
N ASP A 74 0.69 10.90 -12.78
CA ASP A 74 2.13 10.83 -13.06
C ASP A 74 2.88 10.45 -11.77
N ARG A 75 4.09 9.88 -11.90
CA ARG A 75 5.01 9.63 -10.76
C ARG A 75 5.05 10.86 -9.85
N ASN A 76 5.23 12.06 -10.41
CA ASN A 76 5.45 13.29 -9.62
C ASN A 76 4.26 13.70 -8.73
N TRP A 77 3.11 13.05 -8.88
CA TRP A 77 1.97 13.23 -7.99
C TRP A 77 2.21 12.60 -6.61
N TYR A 78 3.10 11.62 -6.52
CA TYR A 78 3.46 10.93 -5.29
C TYR A 78 4.65 11.60 -4.60
N GLN A 79 4.61 11.64 -3.26
CA GLN A 79 5.70 12.18 -2.43
C GLN A 79 6.89 11.22 -2.36
N ALA A 80 6.62 9.92 -2.50
CA ALA A 80 7.62 8.89 -2.69
C ALA A 80 7.04 7.74 -3.51
N VAL A 81 7.89 7.03 -4.24
CA VAL A 81 7.60 5.76 -4.89
C VAL A 81 8.53 4.69 -4.37
N ILE A 82 7.98 3.55 -3.98
CA ILE A 82 8.73 2.45 -3.37
C ILE A 82 8.42 1.16 -4.12
N GLN A 83 9.45 0.39 -4.42
CA GLN A 83 9.31 -0.96 -4.96
C GLN A 83 9.59 -1.99 -3.87
N SER A 84 8.81 -3.07 -3.85
CA SER A 84 9.03 -4.21 -2.97
C SER A 84 9.21 -5.46 -3.80
N TRP A 85 10.41 -6.03 -3.73
CA TRP A 85 10.80 -7.23 -4.43
C TRP A 85 10.75 -8.44 -3.50
N ASP A 86 10.01 -9.44 -3.96
CA ASP A 86 10.12 -10.83 -3.53
C ASP A 86 10.69 -11.64 -4.71
N THR A 87 11.73 -12.42 -4.47
CA THR A 87 12.54 -13.00 -5.55
C THR A 87 12.47 -14.51 -5.56
N GLY A 88 11.98 -15.06 -6.66
CA GLY A 88 12.08 -16.48 -6.98
C GLY A 88 13.49 -16.86 -7.42
N MET A 89 13.75 -18.17 -7.50
CA MET A 89 15.10 -18.69 -7.74
C MET A 89 15.42 -19.01 -9.20
N SER A 90 14.43 -19.34 -10.03
CA SER A 90 14.67 -19.79 -11.39
C SER A 90 13.51 -19.52 -12.34
N ALA A 91 13.76 -19.74 -13.63
CA ALA A 91 12.76 -19.70 -14.70
C ALA A 91 11.90 -20.98 -14.81
N ASP A 92 12.06 -21.97 -13.93
CA ASP A 92 11.27 -23.21 -13.99
C ASP A 92 9.79 -22.90 -13.69
N PRO A 93 8.82 -23.39 -14.50
CA PRO A 93 7.40 -23.22 -14.24
C PRO A 93 6.90 -23.70 -12.86
N ARG A 94 7.66 -24.58 -12.21
CA ARG A 94 7.39 -25.09 -10.86
C ARG A 94 8.04 -24.28 -9.74
N ALA A 95 8.96 -23.39 -10.07
CA ALA A 95 9.63 -22.53 -9.10
C ALA A 95 8.70 -21.40 -8.63
N ASP A 96 9.10 -20.76 -7.52
CA ASP A 96 8.43 -19.59 -6.98
C ASP A 96 8.56 -18.39 -7.92
N PHE A 97 7.60 -17.48 -7.88
CA PHE A 97 7.60 -16.33 -8.78
C PHE A 97 8.47 -15.22 -8.20
N SER A 98 9.19 -14.51 -9.06
CA SER A 98 9.68 -13.18 -8.71
C SER A 98 8.56 -12.17 -8.88
N VAL A 99 8.31 -11.36 -7.85
CA VAL A 99 7.27 -10.34 -7.83
C VAL A 99 7.85 -8.99 -7.44
N CYS A 100 7.47 -7.96 -8.17
CA CYS A 100 7.69 -6.56 -7.80
C CYS A 100 6.35 -5.86 -7.68
N THR A 101 6.07 -5.30 -6.50
CA THR A 101 4.95 -4.37 -6.31
C THR A 101 5.49 -2.94 -6.22
N THR A 102 4.93 -2.03 -7.02
CA THR A 102 5.33 -0.62 -7.08
C THR A 102 4.27 0.25 -6.43
N TRP A 103 4.68 1.10 -5.48
CA TRP A 103 3.76 1.82 -4.61
C TRP A 103 4.06 3.31 -4.58
N GLY A 104 3.04 4.12 -4.80
CA GLY A 104 3.09 5.56 -4.55
C GLY A 104 2.62 5.89 -3.14
N PHE A 105 3.35 6.74 -2.44
CA PHE A 105 2.97 7.30 -1.15
C PHE A 105 2.53 8.75 -1.31
N ARG A 106 1.33 9.07 -0.81
CA ARG A 106 0.83 10.44 -0.80
C ARG A 106 -0.09 10.65 0.38
N GLU A 107 0.13 11.74 1.12
CA GLU A 107 -0.77 12.18 2.20
C GLU A 107 -1.10 11.05 3.20
N ASN A 108 -0.10 10.25 3.56
CA ASN A 108 -0.24 9.10 4.47
C ASN A 108 -1.08 7.93 3.93
N ASN A 109 -1.30 7.89 2.62
CA ASN A 109 -1.93 6.78 1.89
C ASN A 109 -0.95 6.13 0.92
N TRP A 110 -1.18 4.84 0.67
CA TRP A 110 -0.44 4.00 -0.26
C TRP A 110 -1.30 3.68 -1.47
N TYR A 111 -0.74 3.83 -2.66
CA TYR A 111 -1.39 3.54 -3.94
C TYR A 111 -0.58 2.47 -4.66
N LEU A 112 -1.20 1.32 -4.94
CA LEU A 112 -0.55 0.29 -5.75
C LEU A 112 -0.58 0.71 -7.22
N LEU A 113 0.59 1.00 -7.78
CA LEU A 113 0.75 1.54 -9.14
C LEU A 113 0.90 0.42 -10.16
N ASP A 114 1.70 -0.58 -9.82
CA ASP A 114 2.00 -1.70 -10.70
C ASP A 114 2.34 -2.97 -9.93
N VAL A 115 2.04 -4.11 -10.53
CA VAL A 115 2.46 -5.43 -10.06
C VAL A 115 3.05 -6.18 -11.23
N TRP A 116 4.36 -6.42 -11.15
CA TRP A 116 5.06 -7.29 -12.07
C TRP A 116 5.29 -8.65 -11.42
N ARG A 117 5.11 -9.72 -12.21
CA ARG A 117 5.33 -11.11 -11.81
C ARG A 117 5.97 -11.89 -12.96
N GLY A 118 6.98 -12.71 -12.65
CA GLY A 118 7.60 -13.61 -13.62
C GLY A 118 8.53 -14.64 -12.98
N GLN A 119 8.77 -15.74 -13.67
CA GLN A 119 9.80 -16.73 -13.32
C GLN A 119 11.00 -16.46 -14.23
N LEU A 120 12.10 -16.01 -13.65
CA LEU A 120 13.29 -15.57 -14.38
C LEU A 120 14.52 -16.16 -13.73
N ASP A 121 15.52 -16.47 -14.55
CA ASP A 121 16.86 -16.72 -14.04
C ASP A 121 17.54 -15.40 -13.66
N TYR A 122 18.61 -15.48 -12.86
CA TYR A 122 19.24 -14.31 -12.25
C TYR A 122 19.60 -13.16 -13.21
N PRO A 123 20.20 -13.41 -14.40
CA PRO A 123 20.54 -12.33 -15.33
C PRO A 123 19.32 -11.54 -15.82
N ASP A 124 18.22 -12.25 -16.09
CA ASP A 124 16.97 -11.65 -16.55
C ASP A 124 16.25 -10.94 -15.41
N LEU A 125 16.29 -11.50 -14.20
CA LEU A 125 15.77 -10.87 -12.98
C LEU A 125 16.44 -9.50 -12.78
N LYS A 126 17.77 -9.43 -12.82
CA LYS A 126 18.52 -8.17 -12.70
C LYS A 126 18.12 -7.16 -13.77
N SER A 127 18.09 -7.61 -15.03
CA SER A 127 17.71 -6.76 -16.16
C SER A 127 16.30 -6.21 -15.99
N ARG A 128 15.37 -7.05 -15.49
CA ARG A 128 13.99 -6.64 -15.21
C ARG A 128 13.88 -5.67 -14.05
N THR A 129 14.65 -5.87 -12.98
CA THR A 129 14.71 -4.94 -11.85
C THR A 129 15.16 -3.56 -12.29
N LEU A 130 16.23 -3.48 -13.08
CA LEU A 130 16.73 -2.21 -13.61
C LEU A 130 15.71 -1.53 -14.52
N ALA A 131 15.02 -2.28 -15.38
CA ALA A 131 13.97 -1.72 -16.25
C ALA A 131 12.80 -1.13 -15.45
N LEU A 132 12.38 -1.78 -14.36
CA LEU A 132 11.32 -1.25 -13.48
C LEU A 132 11.79 -0.07 -12.65
N VAL A 133 13.08 -0.02 -12.28
CA VAL A 133 13.68 1.16 -11.63
C VAL A 133 13.72 2.35 -12.59
N GLU A 134 14.11 2.13 -13.83
CA GLU A 134 14.12 3.17 -14.87
C GLU A 134 12.70 3.67 -15.19
N GLN A 135 11.72 2.77 -15.28
CA GLN A 135 10.34 3.12 -15.57
C GLN A 135 9.68 4.00 -14.49
N TRP A 136 9.92 3.69 -13.22
CA TRP A 136 9.18 4.30 -12.10
C TRP A 136 9.98 5.31 -11.27
N ASP A 137 11.30 5.37 -11.46
CA ASP A 137 12.26 6.12 -10.63
C ASP A 137 11.93 6.06 -9.11
N PRO A 138 11.98 4.86 -8.51
CA PRO A 138 11.57 4.66 -7.11
C PRO A 138 12.59 5.25 -6.13
N ASP A 139 12.13 5.99 -5.13
CA ASP A 139 12.97 6.52 -4.06
C ASP A 139 13.63 5.42 -3.24
N ARG A 140 12.97 4.27 -3.08
CA ARG A 140 13.55 3.07 -2.49
C ARG A 140 13.12 1.80 -3.20
N VAL A 141 14.02 0.83 -3.24
CA VAL A 141 13.77 -0.54 -3.68
C VAL A 141 14.08 -1.47 -2.53
N LEU A 142 13.04 -2.11 -2.01
CA LEU A 142 13.12 -3.09 -0.93
C LEU A 142 13.37 -4.46 -1.55
N ILE A 143 14.40 -5.17 -1.10
CA ILE A 143 14.74 -6.52 -1.59
C ILE A 143 14.84 -7.45 -0.38
N GLU A 144 14.12 -8.57 -0.42
CA GLU A 144 14.18 -9.56 0.65
C GLU A 144 15.59 -10.20 0.75
N ASP A 145 16.06 -10.42 1.98
CA ASP A 145 17.35 -11.04 2.33
C ASP A 145 17.31 -12.58 2.19
N ALA A 146 16.78 -13.08 1.08
CA ALA A 146 16.59 -14.50 0.81
C ALA A 146 17.05 -14.87 -0.61
N ALA A 147 17.52 -16.12 -0.77
CA ALA A 147 17.88 -16.74 -2.05
C ALA A 147 18.61 -15.81 -3.03
N THR A 148 18.04 -15.58 -4.22
CA THR A 148 18.55 -14.73 -5.29
C THR A 148 18.53 -13.23 -4.94
N GLY A 149 17.63 -12.81 -4.05
CA GLY A 149 17.54 -11.44 -3.54
C GLY A 149 18.80 -10.93 -2.86
N ARG A 150 19.56 -11.80 -2.18
CA ARG A 150 20.86 -11.43 -1.58
C ARG A 150 21.87 -10.98 -2.63
N SER A 151 22.04 -11.78 -3.67
CA SER A 151 22.99 -11.50 -4.75
C SER A 151 22.57 -10.25 -5.52
N LEU A 152 21.27 -10.13 -5.81
CA LEU A 152 20.69 -8.97 -6.48
C LEU A 152 20.95 -7.69 -5.68
N PHE A 153 20.69 -7.72 -4.37
CA PHE A 153 20.96 -6.58 -3.49
C PHE A 153 22.45 -6.24 -3.45
N ASP A 154 23.35 -7.21 -3.28
CA ASP A 154 24.79 -6.94 -3.14
C ASP A 154 25.41 -6.32 -4.40
N GLU A 155 24.88 -6.64 -5.58
CA GLU A 155 25.25 -5.95 -6.81
C GLU A 155 24.65 -4.53 -6.88
N LEU A 156 23.33 -4.40 -6.75
CA LEU A 156 22.64 -3.12 -6.94
C LEU A 156 23.00 -2.09 -5.86
N PHE A 157 23.28 -2.54 -4.63
CA PHE A 157 23.70 -1.68 -3.53
C PHE A 157 25.07 -1.04 -3.77
N ARG A 158 25.97 -1.72 -4.50
CA ARG A 158 27.27 -1.13 -4.88
C ARG A 158 27.10 0.01 -5.88
N ASP A 159 26.08 -0.07 -6.73
CA ASP A 159 25.79 0.94 -7.74
C ASP A 159 25.02 2.14 -7.16
N ASP A 160 24.00 1.91 -6.33
CA ASP A 160 23.22 2.98 -5.67
C ASP A 160 22.78 2.59 -4.25
N TRP A 161 23.71 2.69 -3.30
CA TRP A 161 23.48 2.33 -1.89
C TRP A 161 22.33 3.10 -1.20
N ARG A 162 21.92 4.27 -1.75
CA ARG A 162 20.86 5.08 -1.16
C ARG A 162 19.47 4.58 -1.53
N ARG A 163 19.35 3.93 -2.69
CA ARG A 163 18.08 3.46 -3.24
C ARG A 163 17.70 2.07 -2.74
N TYR A 164 18.67 1.16 -2.63
CA TYR A 164 18.40 -0.23 -2.26
C TYR A 164 18.42 -0.45 -0.74
N GLU A 165 17.36 -1.07 -0.22
CA GLU A 165 17.24 -1.44 1.19
C GLU A 165 16.94 -2.93 1.32
N ARG A 166 17.72 -3.62 2.16
CA ARG A 166 17.56 -5.06 2.41
C ARG A 166 16.51 -5.27 3.50
N ILE A 167 15.55 -6.14 3.26
CA ILE A 167 14.52 -6.52 4.24
C ILE A 167 14.75 -7.93 4.72
N ARG A 168 14.82 -8.11 6.04
CA ARG A 168 14.85 -9.43 6.65
C ARG A 168 13.44 -9.84 7.05
N PRO A 169 12.93 -10.99 6.59
CA PRO A 169 11.65 -11.48 7.07
C PRO A 169 11.76 -11.80 8.57
N GLU A 170 10.91 -11.16 9.36
CA GLU A 170 10.72 -11.43 10.78
C GLU A 170 9.34 -12.06 10.97
N ASN A 171 9.27 -13.12 11.77
CA ASN A 171 8.08 -13.95 11.98
C ASN A 171 7.67 -14.79 10.76
N ASP A 172 6.69 -15.67 10.95
CA ASP A 172 6.12 -16.48 9.88
C ASP A 172 5.26 -15.64 8.91
N LYS A 173 5.05 -16.17 7.70
CA LYS A 173 4.32 -15.48 6.63
C LYS A 173 2.90 -15.06 7.03
N GLU A 174 2.18 -15.89 7.79
CA GLU A 174 0.81 -15.58 8.20
C GLU A 174 0.77 -14.43 9.20
N THR A 175 1.70 -14.42 10.16
CA THR A 175 1.87 -13.30 11.10
C THR A 175 2.25 -12.00 10.38
N ARG A 176 3.17 -12.05 9.38
CA ARG A 176 3.52 -10.88 8.55
C ARG A 176 2.31 -10.35 7.79
N PHE A 177 1.54 -11.24 7.17
CA PHE A 177 0.33 -10.86 6.42
C PHE A 177 -0.73 -10.26 7.33
N ARG A 178 -1.08 -10.90 8.45
CA ARG A 178 -2.04 -10.37 9.43
C ARG A 178 -1.64 -8.99 9.93
N SER A 179 -0.36 -8.81 10.24
CA SER A 179 0.16 -7.51 10.64
C SER A 179 -0.16 -6.47 9.57
N SER A 180 0.04 -6.77 8.29
CA SER A 180 -0.19 -5.84 7.18
C SER A 180 -1.66 -5.40 6.98
N LEU A 181 -2.64 -6.06 7.61
CA LEU A 181 -4.05 -5.75 7.41
C LEU A 181 -4.50 -4.45 8.07
N ALA A 182 -3.90 -4.03 9.19
CA ALA A 182 -4.37 -2.84 9.91
C ALA A 182 -4.40 -1.55 9.05
N PRO A 183 -3.36 -1.19 8.26
CA PRO A 183 -3.45 -0.06 7.33
C PRO A 183 -4.51 -0.23 6.22
N VAL A 184 -4.78 -1.46 5.80
CA VAL A 184 -5.81 -1.76 4.80
C VAL A 184 -7.19 -1.54 5.41
N GLU A 185 -7.44 -2.08 6.60
CA GLU A 185 -8.67 -1.89 7.39
C GLU A 185 -8.96 -0.40 7.65
N GLU A 186 -7.93 0.39 7.92
CA GLU A 186 -8.02 1.85 8.09
C GLU A 186 -8.31 2.60 6.78
N GLY A 187 -8.33 1.91 5.63
CA GLY A 187 -8.59 2.49 4.32
C GLY A 187 -7.42 3.32 3.78
N LYS A 188 -6.19 3.06 4.22
CA LYS A 188 -4.97 3.76 3.76
C LYS A 188 -4.36 3.16 2.50
N VAL A 189 -4.88 2.02 2.03
CA VAL A 189 -4.35 1.31 0.86
C VAL A 189 -5.34 1.40 -0.30
N PHE A 190 -4.86 1.94 -1.41
CA PHE A 190 -5.60 2.22 -2.62
C PHE A 190 -5.14 1.29 -3.75
N LEU A 191 -6.10 0.69 -4.44
CA LEU A 191 -5.91 -0.14 -5.63
C LEU A 191 -6.52 0.56 -6.85
N PRO A 192 -5.95 0.40 -8.05
CA PRO A 192 -6.55 0.95 -9.25
C PRO A 192 -7.91 0.30 -9.47
N LYS A 193 -8.87 1.02 -10.05
CA LYS A 193 -10.15 0.43 -10.44
C LYS A 193 -9.98 -0.73 -11.42
N GLU A 194 -9.05 -0.57 -12.35
CA GLU A 194 -8.76 -1.54 -13.39
C GLU A 194 -7.25 -1.62 -13.61
N ALA A 195 -6.72 -2.85 -13.64
CA ALA A 195 -5.37 -3.15 -14.11
C ALA A 195 -5.31 -4.62 -14.56
N PRO A 196 -4.48 -4.97 -15.55
CA PRO A 196 -4.37 -6.35 -16.04
C PRO A 196 -3.97 -7.36 -14.95
N TRP A 197 -3.13 -6.95 -13.99
CA TRP A 197 -2.65 -7.78 -12.89
C TRP A 197 -3.62 -7.87 -11.70
N LEU A 198 -4.58 -6.96 -11.59
CA LEU A 198 -5.44 -6.81 -10.40
C LEU A 198 -6.28 -8.06 -10.08
N PRO A 199 -6.91 -8.75 -11.06
CA PRO A 199 -7.68 -9.97 -10.76
C PRO A 199 -6.81 -11.10 -10.18
N VAL A 200 -5.57 -11.23 -10.66
CA VAL A 200 -4.63 -12.26 -10.19
C VAL A 200 -4.12 -11.91 -8.80
N PHE A 201 -3.74 -10.65 -8.57
CA PHE A 201 -3.35 -10.12 -7.27
C PHE A 201 -4.47 -10.32 -6.22
N LYS A 202 -5.70 -9.92 -6.55
CA LYS A 202 -6.88 -10.11 -5.70
C LYS A 202 -7.06 -11.56 -5.27
N ARG A 203 -7.08 -12.47 -6.24
CA ARG A 203 -7.29 -13.89 -5.99
C ARG A 203 -6.22 -14.46 -5.06
N GLU A 204 -4.96 -14.07 -5.25
CA GLU A 204 -3.86 -14.57 -4.42
C GLU A 204 -4.00 -14.11 -2.96
N LEU A 205 -4.22 -12.81 -2.73
CA LEU A 205 -4.41 -12.24 -1.39
C LEU A 205 -5.63 -12.82 -0.66
N GLN A 206 -6.74 -13.07 -1.36
CA GLN A 206 -7.94 -13.67 -0.79
C GLN A 206 -7.82 -15.19 -0.56
N SER A 207 -6.89 -15.87 -1.24
CA SER A 207 -6.68 -17.32 -1.08
C SER A 207 -5.67 -17.65 0.02
N PHE A 208 -4.82 -16.70 0.41
CA PHE A 208 -3.81 -16.88 1.44
C PHE A 208 -4.45 -17.17 2.82
N PRO A 209 -3.93 -18.11 3.63
CA PRO A 209 -2.67 -18.86 3.46
C PRO A 209 -2.80 -20.18 2.68
N ARG A 210 -3.96 -20.50 2.11
CA ARG A 210 -4.23 -21.80 1.46
C ARG A 210 -3.98 -21.79 -0.05
N GLY A 211 -3.65 -20.62 -0.61
CA GLY A 211 -3.32 -20.46 -2.02
C GLY A 211 -2.07 -21.23 -2.41
N ARG A 212 -1.99 -21.63 -3.69
CA ARG A 212 -0.78 -22.28 -4.23
C ARG A 212 0.41 -21.32 -4.30
N ASN A 213 0.14 -20.04 -4.49
CA ASN A 213 1.13 -18.97 -4.57
C ASN A 213 0.90 -17.98 -3.43
N ASP A 214 2.00 -17.46 -2.91
CA ASP A 214 2.02 -16.42 -1.88
C ASP A 214 3.03 -15.29 -2.21
N ASP A 215 3.68 -15.34 -3.37
CA ASP A 215 4.74 -14.41 -3.77
C ASP A 215 4.26 -12.93 -3.79
N GLN A 216 3.03 -12.69 -4.29
CA GLN A 216 2.44 -11.34 -4.27
C GLN A 216 2.03 -10.91 -2.87
N VAL A 217 1.67 -11.86 -1.99
CA VAL A 217 1.32 -11.61 -0.59
C VAL A 217 2.57 -11.24 0.20
N ASP A 218 3.69 -11.90 -0.06
CA ASP A 218 4.98 -11.61 0.56
C ASP A 218 5.47 -10.22 0.15
N SER A 219 5.49 -9.90 -1.15
CA SER A 219 5.85 -8.55 -1.63
C SER A 219 4.95 -7.44 -1.05
N PHE A 220 3.63 -7.66 -0.99
CA PHE A 220 2.66 -6.73 -0.40
C PHE A 220 2.88 -6.54 1.11
N SER A 221 2.94 -7.63 1.87
CA SER A 221 3.07 -7.58 3.32
C SER A 221 4.41 -6.99 3.76
N GLN A 222 5.49 -7.25 3.00
CA GLN A 222 6.79 -6.64 3.17
C GLN A 222 6.72 -5.11 3.16
N LEU A 223 6.15 -4.52 2.11
CA LEU A 223 6.06 -3.07 1.98
C LEU A 223 5.20 -2.45 3.08
N VAL A 224 4.01 -3.02 3.33
CA VAL A 224 3.09 -2.46 4.30
C VAL A 224 3.68 -2.52 5.71
N ASN A 225 4.38 -3.60 6.07
CA ASN A 225 5.07 -3.69 7.36
C ASN A 225 6.27 -2.74 7.44
N TRP A 226 7.07 -2.62 6.37
CA TRP A 226 8.16 -1.64 6.29
C TRP A 226 7.65 -0.19 6.49
N SER A 227 6.48 0.13 5.94
CA SER A 227 5.87 1.47 6.04
C SER A 227 5.50 1.89 7.45
N LYS A 228 5.25 0.94 8.36
CA LYS A 228 4.93 1.22 9.78
C LYS A 228 6.16 1.62 10.57
N GLY A 229 7.34 1.21 10.09
CA GLY A 229 8.62 1.55 10.67
C GLY A 229 9.06 2.97 10.32
N ASN A 230 10.37 3.21 10.44
CA ASN A 230 10.97 4.49 10.05
C ASN A 230 11.29 4.60 8.55
N GLY A 231 11.00 3.55 7.77
CA GLY A 231 11.38 3.42 6.36
C GLY A 231 10.89 4.58 5.50
N ILE A 232 9.59 4.87 5.54
CA ILE A 232 8.98 5.95 4.75
C ILE A 232 9.57 7.32 5.07
N TYR A 233 9.87 7.60 6.34
CA TYR A 233 10.47 8.86 6.75
C TYR A 233 11.90 9.01 6.21
N ARG A 234 12.64 7.91 6.03
CA ARG A 234 13.96 7.94 5.36
C ARG A 234 13.82 8.18 3.85
N ALA A 235 12.80 7.61 3.21
CA ALA A 235 12.53 7.79 1.79
C ALA A 235 12.15 9.25 1.45
N LEU A 236 11.26 9.87 2.24
CA LEU A 236 10.81 11.26 2.02
C LEU A 236 11.93 12.32 2.17
N GLY A 237 13.03 11.98 2.87
CA GLY A 237 14.13 12.92 3.10
C GLY A 237 13.88 13.90 4.25
N ARG A 238 14.97 14.38 4.86
CA ARG A 238 14.94 15.09 6.16
C ARG A 238 14.05 16.34 6.15
N GLU A 239 14.04 17.10 5.07
CA GLU A 239 13.36 18.39 4.96
C GLU A 239 11.90 18.28 4.46
N HIS A 240 11.39 17.05 4.26
CA HIS A 240 9.99 16.88 3.88
C HIS A 240 9.05 17.36 4.99
N PRO A 241 7.93 18.06 4.67
CA PRO A 241 7.01 18.59 5.67
C PRO A 241 6.54 17.58 6.73
N ILE A 242 6.23 16.35 6.31
CA ILE A 242 5.86 15.24 7.21
C ILE A 242 6.96 14.95 8.25
N ASN A 243 8.23 14.98 7.82
CA ASN A 243 9.36 14.72 8.70
C ASN A 243 9.65 15.89 9.65
N ILE A 244 9.44 17.13 9.20
CA ILE A 244 9.53 18.32 10.05
C ILE A 244 8.46 18.24 11.14
N GLU A 245 7.20 18.04 10.77
CA GLU A 245 6.08 17.99 11.70
C GLU A 245 6.25 16.85 12.73
N ARG A 246 6.71 15.67 12.29
CA ARG A 246 7.02 14.55 13.18
C ARG A 246 8.05 14.93 14.24
N ARG A 247 9.14 15.60 13.86
CA ARG A 247 10.19 16.04 14.80
C ARG A 247 9.68 17.09 15.77
N GLU A 248 8.86 18.03 15.30
CA GLU A 248 8.25 19.05 16.16
C GLU A 248 7.31 18.44 17.19
N ARG A 249 6.45 17.49 16.79
CA ARG A 249 5.58 16.75 17.70
C ARG A 249 6.37 15.97 18.75
N GLN A 250 7.50 15.36 18.38
CA GLN A 250 8.38 14.67 19.32
C GLN A 250 9.06 15.62 20.30
N ARG A 251 9.46 16.82 19.85
CA ARG A 251 10.04 17.85 20.72
C ARG A 251 9.03 18.40 21.73
N ARG A 252 7.76 18.57 21.34
CA ARG A 252 6.69 19.04 22.23
C ARG A 252 6.28 18.02 23.31
N ARG A 253 6.63 16.75 23.15
CA ARG A 253 6.33 15.66 24.09
C ARG A 253 7.47 15.41 25.10
N ARG A 254 8.60 16.10 24.94
CA ARG A 254 9.76 16.05 25.84
C ARG A 254 9.75 17.28 26.73
#